data_AF-A0A7C1XBG0-F1
#
_entry.id   AF-A0A7C1XBG0-F1
#
_cell.length_a   1.000
_cell.length_b   1.000
_cell.length_c   1.000
_cell.angle_alpha   90.00
_cell.angle_beta   90.00
_cell.angle_gamma   90.00
#
_symmetry.space_group_name_H-M   'P 1'
#
loop_
_entity.id
_entity.type
_entity.pdbx_description
1 polymer ?
#
loop_
_entity_poly.entity_id
_entity_poly.type
_entity_poly.pdbx_seq_one_letter_code
_entity_poly.pdbx_strand_id
1 'polypeptide(L)'
;MQKLNKLIIGLVSFLLLLFTFYPVYAQNGGPIQTIPIISECLSQSTLIDKILCVVQKVFYILGFVALAISVFEIFRAALTFITAGEKAEEVGKARSKIVFAIVGLVVALLSFAIAWFVKQFLESLS
;
A
#
# COMPACT_ATOMS: atom_id res chain seq x y z
N MET A 1 11.52 31.43 -4.74
CA MET A 1 12.31 30.18 -4.82
C MET A 1 12.89 29.72 -3.47
N GLN A 2 13.45 30.60 -2.62
CA GLN A 2 14.08 30.19 -1.36
C GLN A 2 13.15 29.57 -0.30
N LYS A 3 11.89 30.04 -0.19
CA LYS A 3 10.92 29.49 0.79
C LYS A 3 10.43 28.09 0.40
N LEU A 4 10.33 27.80 -0.90
CA LEU A 4 9.90 26.50 -1.41
C LEU A 4 10.97 25.43 -1.18
N ASN A 5 12.26 25.76 -1.37
CA ASN A 5 13.35 24.82 -1.12
C ASN A 5 13.46 24.44 0.37
N LYS A 6 13.25 25.40 1.28
CA LYS A 6 13.24 25.14 2.73
C LYS A 6 12.08 24.24 3.16
N LEU A 7 10.92 24.37 2.51
CA LEU A 7 9.73 23.56 2.81
C LEU A 7 9.87 22.13 2.24
N ILE A 8 10.43 21.98 1.04
CA ILE A 8 10.76 20.67 0.45
C ILE A 8 11.81 19.94 1.28
N ILE A 9 12.86 20.63 1.73
CA ILE A 9 13.90 20.05 2.60
C ILE A 9 13.31 19.61 3.95
N GLY A 10 12.39 20.39 4.53
CA GLY A 10 11.69 20.02 5.76
C GLY A 10 10.81 18.77 5.61
N LEU A 11 10.08 18.67 4.50
CA LEU A 11 9.18 17.54 4.23
C LEU A 11 9.97 16.26 3.88
N VAL A 12 11.07 16.39 3.14
CA VAL A 12 12.00 15.27 2.86
C VAL A 12 12.67 14.80 4.16
N SER A 13 13.07 15.72 5.04
CA SER A 13 13.63 15.36 6.35
C SER A 13 12.61 14.67 7.27
N PHE A 14 11.35 15.09 7.23
CA PHE A 14 10.26 14.44 7.98
C PHE A 14 9.93 13.06 7.42
N LEU A 15 9.96 12.90 6.09
CA LEU A 15 9.76 11.60 5.42
C LEU A 15 10.91 10.62 5.71
N LEU A 16 12.16 11.12 5.79
CA LEU A 16 13.33 10.34 6.21
C LEU A 16 13.24 9.88 7.67
N LEU A 17 12.75 10.73 8.57
CA LEU A 17 12.50 10.38 9.98
C LEU A 17 11.38 9.34 10.16
N LEU A 18 10.41 9.29 9.24
CA LEU A 18 9.39 8.23 9.22
C LEU A 18 9.95 6.88 8.74
N PHE A 19 11.05 6.89 7.97
CA PHE A 19 11.70 5.68 7.47
C PHE A 19 12.68 5.04 8.46
N THR A 20 13.14 5.76 9.49
CA THR A 20 14.16 5.26 10.44
C THR A 20 13.63 4.31 11.52
N PHE A 21 12.32 3.99 11.53
CA PHE A 21 11.71 3.12 12.55
C PHE A 21 11.14 1.81 12.02
N TYR A 22 11.57 1.34 10.84
CA TYR A 22 11.36 -0.07 10.52
C TYR A 22 12.38 -0.90 11.32
N PRO A 23 11.96 -1.72 12.30
CA PRO A 23 12.87 -2.70 12.88
C PRO A 23 13.34 -3.62 11.75
N VAL A 24 14.58 -3.44 11.33
CA VAL A 24 15.27 -4.42 10.48
C VAL A 24 15.52 -5.62 11.37
N TYR A 25 14.66 -6.63 11.25
CA TYR A 25 14.89 -7.94 11.82
C TYR A 25 16.07 -8.56 11.06
N ALA A 26 17.30 -8.27 11.50
CA ALA A 26 18.45 -9.04 11.12
C ALA A 26 18.22 -10.47 11.63
N GLN A 27 17.98 -11.41 10.72
CA GLN A 27 17.92 -12.82 11.05
C GLN A 27 19.29 -13.20 11.63
N ASN A 28 19.33 -13.41 12.95
CA ASN A 28 20.49 -13.90 13.66
C ASN A 28 20.96 -15.19 12.97
N GLY A 29 22.24 -15.23 12.56
CA GLY A 29 22.82 -16.16 11.58
C GLY A 29 22.88 -17.64 11.98
N GLY A 30 21.76 -18.22 12.40
CA GLY A 30 21.52 -19.65 12.37
C GLY A 30 21.04 -20.11 10.99
N PRO A 31 20.95 -21.43 10.75
CA PRO A 31 20.33 -21.95 9.53
C PRO A 31 18.95 -21.30 9.33
N ILE A 32 18.64 -20.90 8.09
CA ILE A 32 17.37 -20.25 7.72
C ILE A 32 16.22 -21.18 8.08
N GLN A 33 15.64 -21.03 9.28
CA GLN A 33 14.66 -22.01 9.76
C GLN A 33 13.20 -21.59 9.59
N THR A 34 12.87 -20.31 9.42
CA THR A 34 11.48 -19.93 9.12
C THR A 34 11.40 -18.58 8.41
N ILE A 35 10.72 -18.54 7.27
CA ILE A 35 10.17 -17.29 6.73
C ILE A 35 8.93 -16.98 7.59
N PRO A 36 8.98 -16.00 8.51
CA PRO A 36 7.93 -15.79 9.52
C PRO A 36 6.56 -15.48 8.91
N ILE A 37 6.55 -15.03 7.65
CA ILE A 37 5.35 -14.62 6.92
C ILE A 37 4.48 -15.83 6.52
N ILE A 38 5.10 -16.98 6.24
CA ILE A 38 4.40 -18.17 5.72
C ILE A 38 4.64 -19.43 6.56
N SER A 39 5.53 -19.41 7.55
CA SER A 39 5.81 -20.57 8.41
C SER A 39 4.57 -21.09 9.13
N GLU A 40 3.66 -20.18 9.54
CA GLU A 40 2.36 -20.51 10.11
C GLU A 40 1.42 -21.20 9.10
N CYS A 41 1.56 -20.92 7.80
CA CYS A 41 0.78 -21.58 6.75
C CYS A 41 1.30 -22.99 6.45
N LEU A 42 2.60 -23.25 6.63
CA LEU A 42 3.19 -24.56 6.35
C LEU A 42 2.86 -25.61 7.42
N SER A 43 2.41 -25.21 8.61
CA SER A 43 2.02 -26.14 9.69
C SER A 43 0.59 -26.70 9.55
N GLN A 44 -0.21 -26.22 8.60
CA GLN A 44 -1.58 -26.70 8.35
C GLN A 44 -1.63 -28.18 7.94
N SER A 45 -2.72 -28.87 8.28
CA SER A 45 -2.85 -30.33 8.08
C SER A 45 -3.18 -30.72 6.64
N THR A 46 -3.97 -29.92 5.92
CA THR A 46 -4.38 -30.22 4.54
C THR A 46 -3.60 -29.39 3.50
N LEU A 47 -3.43 -29.93 2.29
CA LEU A 47 -2.79 -29.19 1.19
C LEU A 47 -3.59 -27.95 0.77
N ILE A 48 -4.92 -28.04 0.84
CA ILE A 48 -5.81 -26.95 0.44
C ILE A 48 -5.66 -25.77 1.41
N ASP A 49 -5.62 -26.04 2.71
CA ASP A 49 -5.46 -24.99 3.74
C ASP A 49 -4.09 -24.31 3.68
N LYS A 50 -3.02 -25.07 3.36
CA LYS A 50 -1.68 -24.51 3.14
C LYS A 50 -1.69 -23.50 1.99
N ILE A 51 -2.26 -23.89 0.85
CA ILE A 51 -2.30 -23.04 -0.35
C ILE A 51 -3.15 -21.80 -0.09
N LEU A 52 -4.34 -21.96 0.48
CA LEU A 52 -5.23 -20.84 0.79
C LEU A 52 -4.59 -19.85 1.77
N CYS A 53 -3.91 -20.33 2.81
CA CYS A 53 -3.22 -19.48 3.77
C CYS A 53 -2.10 -18.67 3.12
N VAL A 54 -1.24 -19.30 2.30
CA VAL A 54 -0.15 -18.61 1.60
C VAL A 54 -0.71 -17.55 0.66
N VAL A 55 -1.72 -17.90 -0.13
CA VAL A 55 -2.39 -16.99 -1.06
C VAL A 55 -2.95 -15.79 -0.30
N GLN A 56 -3.67 -16.01 0.81
CA GLN A 56 -4.25 -14.93 1.61
C GLN A 56 -3.20 -13.98 2.19
N LYS A 57 -2.09 -14.51 2.73
CA LYS A 57 -1.00 -13.68 3.27
C LYS A 57 -0.31 -12.87 2.17
N VAL A 58 -0.07 -13.47 1.00
CA VAL A 58 0.52 -12.77 -0.15
C VAL A 58 -0.39 -11.64 -0.63
N PHE A 59 -1.69 -11.90 -0.79
CA PHE A 59 -2.65 -10.87 -1.19
C PHE A 59 -2.77 -9.75 -0.15
N TYR A 60 -2.69 -10.07 1.13
CA TYR A 60 -2.70 -9.05 2.20
C TYR A 60 -1.49 -8.12 2.10
N ILE A 61 -0.29 -8.67 1.90
CA ILE A 61 0.94 -7.88 1.74
C ILE A 61 0.89 -7.04 0.47
N LEU A 62 0.46 -7.63 -0.66
CA LEU A 62 0.30 -6.90 -1.92
C LEU A 62 -0.71 -5.76 -1.77
N GLY A 63 -1.83 -5.99 -1.07
CA GLY A 63 -2.82 -4.96 -0.78
C GLY A 63 -2.23 -3.81 0.04
N PHE A 64 -1.44 -4.12 1.08
CA PHE A 64 -0.77 -3.12 1.89
C PHE A 64 0.24 -2.27 1.09
N VAL A 65 1.06 -2.92 0.26
CA VAL A 65 2.03 -2.23 -0.62
C VAL A 65 1.31 -1.35 -1.65
N ALA A 66 0.24 -1.86 -2.25
CA ALA A 66 -0.57 -1.10 -3.21
C ALA A 66 -1.20 0.15 -2.57
N LEU A 67 -1.70 0.05 -1.33
CA LEU A 67 -2.20 1.19 -0.59
C LEU A 67 -1.11 2.23 -0.30
N ALA A 68 0.07 1.79 0.15
CA ALA A 68 1.19 2.68 0.42
C ALA A 68 1.63 3.47 -0.84
N ILE A 69 1.74 2.78 -1.98
CA ILE A 69 2.09 3.40 -3.27
C ILE A 69 0.98 4.36 -3.74
N SER A 70 -0.29 3.97 -3.59
CA SER A 70 -1.43 4.80 -3.98
C SER A 70 -1.44 6.13 -3.23
N VAL A 71 -1.22 6.10 -1.91
CA VAL A 71 -1.14 7.31 -1.08
C VAL A 71 0.02 8.20 -1.51
N PHE A 72 1.18 7.61 -1.82
CA PHE A 72 2.35 8.35 -2.29
C PHE A 72 2.12 9.05 -3.63
N GLU A 73 1.52 8.36 -4.61
CA GLU A 73 1.19 8.93 -5.92
C GLU A 73 0.13 10.04 -5.83
N ILE A 74 -0.89 9.88 -4.96
CA ILE A 74 -1.88 10.94 -4.70
C ILE A 74 -1.18 12.20 -4.15
N PHE A 75 -0.26 12.04 -3.20
CA PHE A 75 0.51 13.17 -2.65
C PHE A 75 1.35 13.87 -3.73
N ARG A 76 2.04 13.09 -4.56
CA ARG A 76 2.86 13.62 -5.66
C ARG A 76 2.01 14.38 -6.68
N ALA A 77 0.85 13.83 -7.07
CA ALA A 77 -0.08 14.47 -7.98
C ALA A 77 -0.66 15.77 -7.40
N ALA A 78 -1.01 15.78 -6.11
CA ALA A 78 -1.50 16.96 -5.41
C ALA A 78 -0.46 18.09 -5.37
N LEU A 79 0.81 17.76 -5.11
CA LEU A 79 1.90 18.74 -5.14
C LEU A 79 2.12 19.30 -6.55
N THR A 80 2.06 18.46 -7.59
CA THR A 80 2.14 18.93 -8.98
C THR A 80 0.95 19.83 -9.33
N PHE A 81 -0.26 19.50 -8.89
CA PHE A 81 -1.46 20.31 -9.13
C PHE A 81 -1.35 21.70 -8.50
N ILE A 82 -0.89 21.79 -7.25
CA ILE A 82 -0.71 23.07 -6.53
C ILE A 82 0.42 23.92 -7.13
N THR A 83 1.46 23.28 -7.69
CA THR A 83 2.64 23.97 -8.25
C THR A 83 2.57 24.28 -9.73
N ALA A 84 1.60 23.72 -10.48
CA ALA A 84 1.48 23.89 -11.93
C ALA A 84 1.00 25.29 -12.41
N GLY A 85 0.43 26.12 -11.55
CA GLY A 85 0.02 27.49 -11.90
C GLY A 85 -0.99 27.58 -13.06
N GLU A 86 -0.86 28.60 -13.93
CA GLU A 86 -1.83 28.98 -14.98
C GLU A 86 -1.64 28.27 -16.34
N LYS A 87 -0.86 27.18 -16.40
CA LYS A 87 -0.72 26.41 -17.64
C LYS A 87 -1.91 25.47 -17.80
N ALA A 88 -2.96 25.93 -18.49
CA ALA A 88 -4.23 25.21 -18.68
C ALA A 88 -4.05 23.74 -19.14
N GLU A 89 -3.01 23.46 -19.93
CA GLU A 89 -2.70 22.11 -20.42
C GLU A 89 -2.20 21.16 -19.31
N GLU A 90 -1.41 21.68 -18.37
CA GLU A 90 -0.91 20.94 -17.20
C GLU A 90 -2.02 20.71 -16.17
N VAL A 91 -2.96 21.65 -16.03
CA VAL A 91 -4.13 21.52 -15.16
C VAL A 91 -5.08 20.42 -15.67
N GLY A 92 -5.29 20.33 -16.99
CA GLY A 92 -6.09 19.26 -17.61
C GLY A 92 -5.49 17.86 -17.40
N LYS A 93 -4.16 17.74 -17.58
CA LYS A 93 -3.43 16.49 -17.29
C LYS A 93 -3.44 16.13 -15.82
N ALA A 94 -3.32 17.10 -14.92
CA ALA A 94 -3.35 16.85 -13.49
C ALA A 94 -4.75 16.40 -13.01
N ARG A 95 -5.83 17.01 -13.52
CA ARG A 95 -7.21 16.58 -13.22
C ARG A 95 -7.49 15.14 -13.66
N SER A 96 -7.11 14.78 -14.88
CA SER A 96 -7.30 13.40 -15.37
C SER A 96 -6.50 12.39 -14.53
N LYS A 97 -5.25 12.71 -14.17
CA LYS A 97 -4.46 11.87 -13.25
C LYS A 97 -5.11 11.71 -11.88
N ILE A 98 -5.67 12.77 -11.30
CA ILE A 98 -6.38 12.71 -10.02
C ILE A 98 -7.62 11.82 -10.12
N VAL A 99 -8.41 11.93 -11.19
CA VAL A 99 -9.59 11.08 -11.40
C VAL A 99 -9.19 9.61 -11.50
N PHE A 100 -8.16 9.26 -12.27
CA PHE A 100 -7.68 7.88 -12.35
C PHE A 100 -7.15 7.36 -11.01
N ALA A 101 -6.45 8.21 -10.24
CA ALA A 101 -5.99 7.85 -8.90
C ALA A 101 -7.16 7.57 -7.93
N ILE A 102 -8.21 8.40 -7.97
CA ILE A 102 -9.42 8.21 -7.16
C ILE A 102 -10.16 6.93 -7.58
N VAL A 103 -10.32 6.69 -8.89
CA VAL A 103 -10.98 5.48 -9.39
C VAL A 103 -10.23 4.23 -8.94
N GLY A 104 -8.89 4.22 -9.04
CA GLY A 104 -8.07 3.11 -8.54
C GLY A 104 -8.25 2.86 -7.04
N LEU A 105 -8.30 3.94 -6.24
CA LEU A 105 -8.56 3.85 -4.80
C LEU A 105 -9.96 3.28 -4.50
N VAL A 106 -11.00 3.76 -5.20
CA VAL A 106 -12.38 3.28 -5.02
C VAL A 106 -12.49 1.79 -5.36
N VAL A 107 -11.90 1.34 -6.47
CA VAL A 107 -11.90 -0.07 -6.86
C VAL A 107 -11.18 -0.94 -5.84
N ALA A 108 -10.03 -0.49 -5.32
CA ALA A 108 -9.31 -1.20 -4.28
C ALA A 108 -10.17 -1.35 -3.01
N LEU A 109 -10.82 -0.27 -2.55
CA LEU A 109 -11.71 -0.30 -1.38
C LEU A 109 -12.93 -1.21 -1.60
N LEU A 110 -13.52 -1.18 -2.79
CA LEU A 110 -14.64 -2.06 -3.14
C LEU A 110 -14.24 -3.53 -3.14
N SER A 111 -13.03 -3.86 -3.60
CA SER A 111 -12.51 -5.23 -3.57
C SER A 111 -12.48 -5.79 -2.13
N PHE A 112 -12.01 -4.99 -1.17
CA PHE A 112 -12.04 -5.36 0.25
C PHE A 112 -13.46 -5.50 0.80
N ALA A 113 -14.36 -4.59 0.44
CA ALA A 113 -15.76 -4.64 0.89
C ALA A 113 -16.47 -5.91 0.40
N ILE A 114 -16.25 -6.30 -0.87
CA ILE A 114 -16.82 -7.52 -1.45
C ILE A 114 -16.25 -8.75 -0.74
N ALA A 115 -14.93 -8.82 -0.52
CA ALA A 115 -14.31 -9.94 0.20
C ALA A 115 -14.86 -10.10 1.62
N TRP A 116 -15.05 -8.98 2.33
CA TRP A 116 -15.65 -8.98 3.67
C TRP A 116 -17.12 -9.44 3.64
N PHE A 117 -17.90 -8.96 2.67
CA PHE A 117 -19.29 -9.37 2.50
C PHE A 117 -19.42 -10.87 2.23
N VAL A 118 -18.58 -11.42 1.36
CA VAL A 118 -18.56 -12.87 1.08
C VAL A 118 -18.20 -13.68 2.33
N LYS A 119 -17.22 -13.22 3.13
CA LYS A 119 -16.86 -13.88 4.39
C LYS A 119 -18.03 -13.90 5.37
N GLN A 120 -18.69 -12.75 5.56
CA GLN A 120 -19.84 -12.63 6.46
C GLN A 120 -21.01 -13.51 6.00
N PHE A 121 -21.25 -13.58 4.69
CA PHE A 121 -22.28 -14.44 4.12
C PHE A 121 -21.96 -15.92 4.36
N LEU A 122 -20.74 -16.37 4.11
CA LEU A 122 -20.32 -17.76 4.36
C LEU A 122 -20.48 -18.16 5.83
N GLU A 123 -20.07 -17.29 6.76
CA GLU A 123 -20.19 -17.54 8.21
C GLU A 123 -21.65 -17.62 8.67
N SER A 124 -22.58 -16.94 7.99
CA SER A 124 -24.01 -17.04 8.31
C SER A 124 -24.66 -18.36 7.87
N LEU A 125 -24.00 -19.11 6.98
CA LEU A 125 -24.48 -20.37 6.40
C LEU A 125 -23.90 -21.62 7.10
N SER A 126 -22.83 -21.48 7.88
CA SER A 126 -22.22 -22.56 8.70
C SER A 126 -22.76 -22.57 10.12
#